data_AF-A0A8T3MDN5-F1
#
_entry.id   AF-A0A8T3MDN5-F1
#
_cell.length_a   1.000
_cell.length_b   1.000
_cell.length_c   1.000
_cell.angle_alpha   90.00
_cell.angle_beta   90.00
_cell.angle_gamma   90.00
#
_symmetry.space_group_name_H-M   'P 1'
#
loop_
_entity.id
_entity.type
_entity.pdbx_description
1 polymer ?
#
loop_
_entity_poly.entity_id
_entity_poly.type
_entity_poly.pdbx_seq_one_letter_code
_entity_poly.pdbx_strand_id
1 'polypeptide(L)'
;MRRATTPALGVVLLAALLLPTCVAVAPPPAPTTTVAPTASPTPHPFLALLDERDRAHLAGDVARTLALVDPGAPAPFSAREQALAQAIAKSRPTPPRRALVRAQPGNDLATLVVSERDDQGRERLVRYFLTQPTPLLTEPAAAYFGQERRAEFPGGSVRYRALDEDQAAVLVAEAQRAVTALVARLGPEYAPQAPLALALSPSVVPGLPPLASAYVAEGQVTFLSSASMLVATGAGSDWTRTLVMHEIAHLLLFQRGTGSFLLSEGIPLWLTDDRRQPELDRLVAADALWTLERLIDGPRDPSEFFAGYAQAAGFVRFTAERYGDRAVIAMWEAGRRTPLAEAYRETTGIDAAVAHAAWRVSLGR
;
A
#
# COMPACT_ATOMS: atom_id res chain seq x y z
N MET A 1 -43.25 -45.17 5.86
CA MET A 1 -43.55 -43.96 6.67
C MET A 1 -43.31 -42.69 5.83
N ARG A 2 -43.57 -41.50 6.37
CA ARG A 2 -43.53 -40.16 5.70
C ARG A 2 -42.24 -39.99 4.85
N ARG A 3 -42.26 -39.67 3.54
CA ARG A 3 -42.73 -38.48 2.76
C ARG A 3 -41.79 -37.26 2.75
N ALA A 4 -40.97 -37.18 1.70
CA ALA A 4 -40.46 -35.99 0.97
C ALA A 4 -39.87 -36.52 -0.37
N THR A 5 -39.94 -35.96 -1.59
CA THR A 5 -40.56 -34.78 -2.24
C THR A 5 -39.93 -33.39 -2.10
N THR A 6 -39.07 -33.04 -3.07
CA THR A 6 -39.15 -31.91 -4.04
C THR A 6 -39.99 -30.65 -3.69
N PRO A 7 -39.54 -29.42 -4.06
CA PRO A 7 -39.20 -29.08 -5.45
C PRO A 7 -37.96 -28.19 -5.68
N ALA A 8 -37.70 -27.90 -6.97
CA ALA A 8 -36.70 -26.93 -7.42
C ALA A 8 -37.24 -25.49 -7.41
N LEU A 9 -36.36 -24.53 -7.11
CA LEU A 9 -36.50 -23.07 -7.25
C LEU A 9 -35.06 -22.49 -7.27
N GLY A 10 -34.69 -21.52 -8.09
CA GLY A 10 -35.39 -20.92 -9.24
C GLY A 10 -34.46 -19.89 -9.91
N VAL A 11 -34.47 -19.79 -11.25
CA VAL A 11 -33.66 -18.79 -11.96
C VAL A 11 -34.32 -17.41 -11.83
N VAL A 12 -33.69 -16.50 -11.09
CA VAL A 12 -34.12 -15.10 -11.00
C VAL A 12 -33.48 -14.32 -12.15
N LEU A 13 -34.16 -14.28 -13.29
CA LEU A 13 -33.81 -13.38 -14.39
C LEU A 13 -34.39 -11.99 -14.11
N LEU A 14 -33.59 -11.07 -13.56
CA LEU A 14 -34.03 -9.69 -13.32
C LEU A 14 -33.58 -8.76 -14.46
N ALA A 15 -34.43 -8.61 -15.48
CA ALA A 15 -34.29 -7.56 -16.47
C ALA A 15 -34.94 -6.26 -15.94
N ALA A 16 -34.17 -5.18 -15.88
CA ALA A 16 -34.65 -3.86 -15.45
C ALA A 16 -34.42 -2.81 -16.55
N LEU A 17 -35.45 -2.53 -17.33
CA LEU A 17 -35.51 -1.38 -18.25
C LEU A 17 -35.74 -0.10 -17.44
N LEU A 18 -34.83 0.86 -17.53
CA LEU A 18 -35.11 2.27 -17.20
C LEU A 18 -34.53 3.21 -18.26
N LEU A 19 -35.21 4.35 -18.40
CA LEU A 19 -35.04 5.32 -19.48
C LEU A 19 -33.90 6.32 -19.18
N PRO A 20 -33.32 6.96 -20.20
CA PRO A 20 -32.29 7.98 -20.00
C PRO A 20 -32.88 9.25 -19.38
N THR A 21 -32.62 9.48 -18.10
CA THR A 21 -32.80 10.78 -17.46
C THR A 21 -31.51 11.59 -17.56
N CYS A 22 -31.54 12.67 -18.34
CA CYS A 22 -30.43 13.63 -18.43
C CYS A 22 -30.31 14.44 -17.14
N VAL A 23 -29.65 13.88 -16.12
CA VAL A 23 -29.24 14.64 -14.93
C VAL A 23 -28.13 15.60 -15.34
N ALA A 24 -28.34 16.90 -15.11
CA ALA A 24 -27.30 17.90 -15.34
C ALA A 24 -26.12 17.61 -14.40
N VAL A 25 -24.96 17.26 -14.97
CA VAL A 25 -23.73 17.06 -14.20
C VAL A 25 -23.35 18.40 -13.57
N ALA A 26 -23.39 18.46 -12.24
CA ALA A 26 -22.90 19.63 -11.51
C ALA A 26 -21.42 19.84 -11.89
N PRO A 27 -20.99 21.08 -12.19
CA PRO A 27 -19.60 21.35 -12.55
C PRO A 27 -18.68 20.89 -11.41
N PRO A 28 -17.51 20.30 -11.72
CA PRO A 28 -16.58 19.86 -10.69
C PRO A 28 -16.22 21.05 -9.79
N PRO A 29 -16.06 20.85 -8.47
CA PRO A 29 -15.66 21.92 -7.57
C PRO A 29 -14.34 22.53 -8.07
N ALA A 30 -14.29 23.87 -8.13
CA ALA A 30 -13.11 24.57 -8.58
C ALA A 30 -11.88 24.14 -7.75
N PRO A 31 -10.71 23.90 -8.36
CA PRO A 31 -9.56 23.38 -7.66
C PRO A 31 -9.14 24.37 -6.56
N THR A 32 -9.17 23.91 -5.31
CA THR A 32 -8.69 24.68 -4.15
C THR A 32 -7.26 25.10 -4.42
N THR A 33 -7.02 26.40 -4.58
CA THR A 33 -5.71 26.93 -4.99
C THR A 33 -4.64 26.53 -3.99
N THR A 34 -3.79 25.57 -4.38
CA THR A 34 -2.65 25.14 -3.57
C THR A 34 -1.70 26.32 -3.41
N VAL A 35 -1.64 26.89 -2.20
CA VAL A 35 -0.71 27.97 -1.90
C VAL A 35 0.71 27.41 -2.04
N ALA A 36 1.44 27.88 -3.05
CA ALA A 36 2.82 27.45 -3.28
C ALA A 36 3.66 27.79 -2.03
N PRO A 37 4.36 26.82 -1.42
CA PRO A 37 5.07 27.06 -0.17
C PRO A 37 6.26 27.99 -0.42
N THR A 38 6.20 29.20 0.15
CA THR A 38 7.35 30.11 0.20
C THR A 38 8.45 29.47 1.04
N ALA A 39 9.56 29.11 0.39
CA ALA A 39 10.71 28.51 1.04
C ALA A 39 11.36 29.50 2.02
N SER A 40 11.16 29.29 3.32
CA SER A 40 11.95 29.96 4.36
C SER A 40 13.37 29.37 4.37
N PRO A 41 14.43 30.19 4.40
CA PRO A 41 15.81 29.70 4.35
C PRO A 41 16.26 28.99 5.64
N THR A 42 15.54 29.17 6.75
CA THR A 42 15.75 28.42 7.99
C THR A 42 14.87 27.17 7.98
N PRO A 43 15.43 25.94 8.05
CA PRO A 43 14.65 24.72 8.19
C PRO A 43 13.74 24.80 9.42
N HIS A 44 12.46 24.46 9.27
CA HIS A 44 11.55 24.37 10.41
C HIS A 44 12.10 23.33 11.40
N PRO A 45 12.15 23.58 12.73
CA PRO A 45 12.81 22.67 13.67
C PRO A 45 12.26 21.24 13.62
N PHE A 46 10.96 21.08 13.34
CA PHE A 46 10.32 19.79 13.14
C PHE A 46 10.76 19.05 11.86
N LEU A 47 11.20 19.74 10.80
CA LEU A 47 11.80 19.09 9.62
C LEU A 47 13.23 18.64 9.94
N ALA A 48 14.02 19.46 10.64
CA ALA A 48 15.37 19.10 11.05
C ALA A 48 15.40 17.83 11.94
N LEU A 49 14.36 17.60 12.74
CA LEU A 49 14.16 16.36 13.50
C LEU A 49 13.94 15.13 12.58
N LEU A 50 13.16 15.27 11.51
CA LEU A 50 12.94 14.19 10.53
C LEU A 50 14.19 13.94 9.67
N ASP A 51 14.94 14.98 9.33
CA ASP A 51 16.21 14.87 8.62
C ASP A 51 17.32 14.27 9.50
N GLU A 52 17.21 14.37 10.82
CA GLU A 52 18.07 13.68 11.80
C GLU A 52 17.65 12.21 11.97
N ARG A 53 16.35 11.92 12.00
CA ARG A 53 15.80 10.55 12.02
C ARG A 53 16.26 9.76 10.80
N ASP A 54 16.13 10.32 9.59
CA ASP A 54 16.56 9.63 8.37
C ASP A 54 18.08 9.40 8.32
N ARG A 55 18.90 10.33 8.85
CA ARG A 55 20.35 10.13 8.98
C ARG A 55 20.69 9.03 9.98
N ALA A 56 19.99 8.96 11.12
CA ALA A 56 20.15 7.88 12.10
C ALA A 56 19.73 6.51 11.50
N HIS A 57 18.61 6.48 10.78
CA HIS A 57 18.11 5.29 10.09
C HIS A 57 19.05 4.79 9.00
N LEU A 58 19.57 5.66 8.13
CA LEU A 58 20.55 5.29 7.09
C LEU A 58 21.89 4.80 7.68
N ALA A 59 22.30 5.33 8.83
CA ALA A 59 23.49 4.88 9.55
C ALA A 59 23.28 3.56 10.32
N GLY A 60 22.04 3.14 10.56
CA GLY A 60 21.71 2.03 11.46
C GLY A 60 21.91 2.36 12.95
N ASP A 61 22.00 3.65 13.28
CA ASP A 61 22.26 4.13 14.63
C ASP A 61 20.97 4.09 15.46
N VAL A 62 20.67 2.92 16.01
CA VAL A 62 19.51 2.68 16.88
C VAL A 62 19.53 3.57 18.13
N ALA A 63 20.72 3.85 18.68
CA ALA A 63 20.85 4.67 19.89
C ALA A 63 20.47 6.13 19.60
N ARG A 64 20.99 6.70 18.50
CA ARG A 64 20.62 8.03 18.00
C ARG A 64 19.16 8.09 17.58
N THR A 65 18.64 7.05 16.93
CA THR A 65 17.23 6.95 16.54
C THR A 65 16.31 7.06 17.76
N LEU A 66 16.56 6.24 18.80
CA LEU A 66 15.77 6.25 20.02
C LEU A 66 15.96 7.54 20.85
N ALA A 67 17.08 8.25 20.70
CA ALA A 67 17.26 9.58 21.30
C ALA A 67 16.43 10.69 20.63
N LEU A 68 15.80 10.42 19.48
CA LEU A 68 14.80 11.31 18.86
C LEU A 68 13.36 10.93 19.24
N VAL A 69 13.16 9.82 19.94
CA VAL A 69 11.86 9.32 20.40
C VAL A 69 11.64 9.74 21.85
N ASP A 70 10.40 10.10 22.18
CA ASP A 70 9.98 10.42 23.54
C ASP A 70 10.16 9.20 24.46
N PRO A 71 10.87 9.31 25.60
CA PRO A 71 10.94 8.24 26.61
C PRO A 71 9.58 7.80 27.17
N GLY A 72 8.54 8.63 27.04
CA GLY A 72 7.15 8.30 27.37
C GLY A 72 6.35 7.63 26.24
N ALA A 73 6.94 7.44 25.05
CA ALA A 73 6.22 6.93 23.88
C ALA A 73 5.73 5.47 24.07
N PRO A 74 4.62 5.07 23.42
CA PRO A 74 4.13 3.69 23.47
C PRO A 74 5.20 2.70 22.99
N ALA A 75 5.46 1.64 23.77
CA ALA A 75 6.48 0.64 23.44
C ALA A 75 6.42 0.06 22.00
N PRO A 76 5.24 -0.16 21.37
CA PRO A 76 5.18 -0.56 19.96
C PRO A 76 5.75 0.47 18.98
N PHE A 77 5.65 1.76 19.27
CA PHE A 77 6.23 2.83 18.45
C PHE A 77 7.75 2.84 18.55
N SER A 78 8.30 2.84 19.76
CA SER A 78 9.76 2.81 19.98
C SER A 78 10.40 1.54 19.40
N ALA A 79 9.71 0.39 19.48
CA ALA A 79 10.13 -0.84 18.83
C ALA A 79 10.09 -0.76 17.28
N ARG A 80 9.10 -0.04 16.71
CA ARG A 80 9.03 0.20 15.26
C ARG A 80 10.16 1.09 14.78
N GLU A 81 10.49 2.16 15.50
CA GLU A 81 11.61 3.06 15.15
C GLU A 81 12.96 2.31 15.20
N GLN A 82 13.19 1.49 16.23
CA GLN A 82 14.35 0.58 16.28
C GLN A 82 14.41 -0.37 15.07
N ALA A 83 13.29 -1.00 14.72
CA ALA A 83 13.22 -1.93 13.59
C ALA A 83 13.34 -1.22 12.22
N LEU A 84 12.86 0.03 12.11
CA LEU A 84 13.06 0.89 10.93
C LEU A 84 14.53 1.22 10.73
N ALA A 85 15.25 1.65 11.77
CA ALA A 85 16.69 1.92 11.69
C ALA A 85 17.48 0.70 11.20
N GLN A 86 17.17 -0.49 11.74
CA GLN A 86 17.81 -1.74 11.33
C GLN A 86 17.48 -2.17 9.89
N ALA A 87 16.24 -1.94 9.42
CA ALA A 87 15.84 -2.28 8.07
C ALA A 87 16.40 -1.29 7.02
N ILE A 88 16.34 0.02 7.30
CA ILE A 88 16.75 1.09 6.38
C ILE A 88 18.27 1.10 6.18
N ALA A 89 19.07 0.82 7.20
CA ALA A 89 20.53 0.71 7.08
C ALA A 89 21.00 -0.42 6.14
N LYS A 90 20.21 -1.51 6.06
CA LYS A 90 20.43 -2.63 5.14
C LYS A 90 20.00 -2.30 3.71
N SER A 91 18.76 -1.85 3.52
CA SER A 91 18.18 -1.64 2.19
C SER A 91 18.66 -0.35 1.51
N ARG A 92 19.07 0.65 2.31
CA ARG A 92 19.59 1.97 1.88
C ARG A 92 18.69 2.68 0.85
N PRO A 93 17.39 2.85 1.12
CA PRO A 93 16.47 3.55 0.25
C PRO A 93 16.80 5.05 0.16
N THR A 94 16.40 5.69 -0.92
CA THR A 94 16.39 7.16 -1.02
C THR A 94 15.44 7.75 0.04
N PRO A 95 15.90 8.65 0.95
CA PRO A 95 14.98 9.35 1.85
C PRO A 95 13.99 10.23 1.07
N PRO A 96 12.72 10.33 1.50
CA PRO A 96 11.74 11.16 0.83
C PRO A 96 12.06 12.65 1.03
N ARG A 97 11.84 13.45 -0.02
CA ARG A 97 11.97 14.91 0.06
C ARG A 97 10.78 15.46 0.85
N ARG A 98 11.04 16.28 1.87
CA ARG A 98 10.01 16.78 2.80
C ARG A 98 9.67 18.26 2.61
N ALA A 99 8.38 18.58 2.66
CA ALA A 99 7.88 19.95 2.73
C ALA A 99 6.78 20.06 3.81
N LEU A 100 6.90 21.04 4.72
CA LEU A 100 5.89 21.26 5.77
C LEU A 100 4.58 21.79 5.15
N VAL A 101 3.48 21.09 5.40
CA VAL A 101 2.13 21.48 4.93
C VAL A 101 1.32 22.12 6.06
N ARG A 102 1.35 21.54 7.27
CA ARG A 102 0.68 22.09 8.45
C ARG A 102 1.46 21.76 9.72
N ALA A 103 1.62 22.73 10.62
CA ALA A 103 1.96 22.48 12.01
C ALA A 103 0.79 22.94 12.88
N GLN A 104 0.39 22.11 13.85
CA GLN A 104 -0.60 22.46 14.87
C GLN A 104 0.03 22.23 16.25
N PRO A 105 0.28 23.28 17.04
CA PRO A 105 0.66 23.10 18.43
C PRO A 105 -0.54 22.56 19.23
N GLY A 106 -0.24 21.76 20.24
CA GLY A 106 -1.14 21.41 21.33
C GLY A 106 -0.36 21.50 22.64
N ASN A 107 -1.05 21.44 23.78
CA ASN A 107 -0.46 21.71 25.10
C ASN A 107 0.73 20.78 25.40
N ASP A 108 0.52 19.48 25.23
CA ASP A 108 1.53 18.43 25.49
C ASP A 108 2.04 17.80 24.19
N LEU A 109 1.24 17.86 23.13
CA LEU A 109 1.46 17.17 21.85
C LEU A 109 1.14 18.08 20.67
N ALA A 110 2.13 18.34 19.81
CA ALA A 110 1.97 18.97 18.52
C ALA A 110 1.75 17.93 17.41
N THR A 111 0.95 18.30 16.41
CA THR A 111 0.66 17.50 15.21
C THR A 111 1.30 18.16 13.99
N LEU A 112 2.11 17.41 13.26
CA LEU A 112 2.76 17.82 12.03
C LEU A 112 2.11 17.11 10.84
N VAL A 113 1.84 17.83 9.75
CA VAL A 113 1.50 17.26 8.44
C VAL A 113 2.56 17.70 7.45
N VAL A 114 3.25 16.73 6.86
CA VAL A 114 4.38 16.93 5.94
C VAL A 114 4.07 16.25 4.62
N SER A 115 4.34 16.92 3.50
CA SER A 115 4.43 16.29 2.19
C SER A 115 5.76 15.56 2.08
N GLU A 116 5.71 14.26 1.80
CA GLU A 116 6.85 13.41 1.47
C GLU A 116 6.76 13.00 0.00
N ARG A 117 7.81 13.28 -0.78
CA ARG A 117 7.94 12.84 -2.18
C ARG A 117 9.08 11.86 -2.37
N ASP A 118 8.80 10.72 -3.01
CA ASP A 118 9.79 9.67 -3.27
C ASP A 118 10.64 9.90 -4.54
N ASP A 119 11.55 8.97 -4.83
CA ASP A 119 12.43 9.01 -5.99
C ASP A 119 11.75 8.72 -7.34
N GLN A 120 10.51 8.22 -7.31
CA GLN A 120 9.62 8.11 -8.47
C GLN A 120 8.72 9.35 -8.63
N GLY A 121 8.91 10.38 -7.79
CA GLY A 121 8.17 11.63 -7.83
C GLY A 121 6.75 11.54 -7.24
N ARG A 122 6.37 10.39 -6.67
CA ARG A 122 5.05 10.18 -6.06
C ARG A 122 5.00 10.89 -4.72
N GLU A 123 3.86 11.51 -4.44
CA GLU A 123 3.67 12.31 -3.24
C GLU A 123 2.63 11.67 -2.31
N ARG A 124 2.96 11.68 -1.01
CA ARG A 124 2.07 11.38 0.10
C ARG A 124 2.15 12.50 1.13
N LEU A 125 1.12 12.69 1.93
CA LEU A 125 1.30 13.38 3.20
C LEU A 125 1.63 12.34 4.29
N VAL A 126 2.23 12.77 5.39
CA VAL A 126 2.41 11.96 6.60
C VAL A 126 2.09 12.81 7.82
N ARG A 127 1.41 12.20 8.80
CA ARG A 127 1.18 12.80 10.11
C ARG A 127 2.26 12.34 11.08
N TYR A 128 2.90 13.29 11.77
CA TYR A 128 3.79 13.00 12.89
C TYR A 128 3.24 13.64 14.15
N PHE A 129 3.45 12.98 15.29
CA PHE A 129 3.12 13.49 16.60
C PHE A 129 4.42 13.77 17.36
N LEU A 130 4.47 14.95 17.98
CA LEU A 130 5.68 15.49 18.61
C LEU A 130 5.36 16.00 20.01
N THR A 131 6.16 15.64 21.00
CA THR A 131 6.07 16.24 22.34
C THR A 131 6.39 17.74 22.31
N GLN A 132 5.99 18.47 23.35
CA GLN A 132 6.30 19.90 23.54
C GLN A 132 6.84 20.16 24.96
N PRO A 133 7.65 21.22 25.19
CA PRO A 133 8.17 22.17 24.21
C PRO A 133 9.38 21.64 23.41
N THR A 134 10.09 20.63 23.92
CA THR A 134 11.20 19.96 23.22
C THR A 134 10.63 18.88 22.31
N PRO A 135 10.77 18.97 20.98
CA PRO A 135 10.13 18.04 20.06
C PRO A 135 10.89 16.70 19.99
N LEU A 136 10.25 15.65 20.49
CA LEU A 136 10.62 14.25 20.25
C LEU A 136 9.45 13.52 19.56
N LEU A 137 9.77 12.53 18.74
CA LEU A 137 8.81 11.67 18.03
C LEU A 137 8.06 10.78 19.02
N THR A 138 6.74 10.67 18.88
CA THR A 138 5.90 9.82 19.75
C THR A 138 4.65 9.37 19.00
N GLU A 139 3.83 8.52 19.64
CA GLU A 139 2.44 8.29 19.23
C GLU A 139 1.49 8.58 20.40
N PRO A 140 0.34 9.25 20.16
CA PRO A 140 -0.62 9.52 21.21
C PRO A 140 -1.29 8.23 21.70
N ALA A 141 -1.57 8.18 23.02
CA ALA A 141 -2.28 7.07 23.64
C ALA A 141 -3.67 6.86 23.03
N ALA A 142 -4.16 5.61 22.99
CA ALA A 142 -5.36 5.21 22.26
C ALA A 142 -6.63 6.05 22.53
N ALA A 143 -6.77 6.61 23.74
CA ALA A 143 -7.88 7.50 24.11
C ALA A 143 -7.92 8.83 23.32
N TYR A 144 -6.76 9.34 22.88
CA TYR A 144 -6.63 10.59 22.11
C TYR A 144 -7.38 10.54 20.78
N PHE A 145 -7.44 9.38 20.13
CA PHE A 145 -8.12 9.21 18.85
C PHE A 145 -9.65 9.28 18.97
N GLY A 146 -10.20 9.16 20.18
CA GLY A 146 -11.63 9.12 20.44
C GLY A 146 -12.31 7.84 19.93
N GLN A 147 -13.63 7.93 19.72
CA GLN A 147 -14.45 6.81 19.29
C GLN A 147 -14.24 6.44 17.82
N GLU A 148 -14.41 5.14 17.51
CA GLU A 148 -14.47 4.65 16.14
C GLU A 148 -15.76 5.13 15.45
N ARG A 149 -15.60 5.55 14.20
CA ARG A 149 -16.65 5.98 13.28
C ARG A 149 -16.63 5.07 12.05
N ARG A 150 -17.72 5.09 11.28
CA ARG A 150 -17.87 4.30 10.06
C ARG A 150 -18.47 5.16 8.94
N ALA A 151 -17.97 4.98 7.72
CA ALA A 151 -18.48 5.61 6.50
C ALA A 151 -18.81 4.54 5.46
N GLU A 152 -20.03 4.56 4.92
CA GLU A 152 -20.47 3.63 3.88
C GLU A 152 -20.06 4.12 2.49
N PHE A 153 -19.84 3.19 1.57
CA PHE A 153 -19.70 3.46 0.15
C PHE A 153 -20.36 2.34 -0.69
N PRO A 154 -20.64 2.57 -2.00
CA PRO A 154 -21.22 1.53 -2.85
C PRO A 154 -20.32 0.28 -2.91
N GLY A 155 -20.73 -0.78 -2.19
CA GLY A 155 -19.99 -2.03 -2.09
C GLY A 155 -19.05 -2.18 -0.88
N GLY A 156 -19.10 -1.31 0.14
CA GLY A 156 -18.29 -1.49 1.35
C GLY A 156 -18.43 -0.40 2.41
N SER A 157 -17.54 -0.44 3.41
CA SER A 157 -17.44 0.60 4.44
C SER A 157 -16.00 0.81 4.92
N VAL A 158 -15.70 2.02 5.40
CA VAL A 158 -14.43 2.40 6.03
C VAL A 158 -14.66 2.63 7.52
N ARG A 159 -13.90 1.94 8.39
CA ARG A 159 -13.82 2.21 9.84
C ARG A 159 -12.65 3.15 10.12
N TYR A 160 -12.87 4.21 10.89
CA TYR A 160 -11.89 5.28 11.11
C TYR A 160 -12.09 5.95 12.47
N ARG A 161 -11.23 6.91 12.83
CA ARG A 161 -11.39 7.74 14.04
C ARG A 161 -11.36 9.22 13.66
N ALA A 162 -11.78 10.12 14.55
CA ALA A 162 -11.96 11.55 14.24
C ALA A 162 -10.70 12.22 13.63
N LEU A 163 -9.52 11.73 13.98
CA LEU A 163 -8.22 12.13 13.44
C LEU A 163 -8.05 11.87 11.92
N ASP A 164 -8.74 10.84 11.40
CA ASP A 164 -8.58 10.32 10.03
C ASP A 164 -9.85 10.49 9.18
N GLU A 165 -10.73 11.41 9.57
CA GLU A 165 -11.95 11.75 8.83
C GLU A 165 -11.64 12.28 7.40
N ASP A 166 -10.50 12.96 7.25
CA ASP A 166 -9.94 13.36 5.96
C ASP A 166 -9.53 12.16 5.10
N GLN A 167 -8.86 11.17 5.69
CA GLN A 167 -8.45 9.95 5.00
C GLN A 167 -9.63 9.04 4.65
N ALA A 168 -10.60 8.91 5.55
CA ALA A 168 -11.76 8.04 5.34
C ALA A 168 -12.58 8.46 4.10
N ALA A 169 -12.72 9.76 3.85
CA ALA A 169 -13.34 10.30 2.65
C ALA A 169 -12.55 9.96 1.37
N VAL A 170 -11.21 9.96 1.42
CA VAL A 170 -10.36 9.55 0.29
C VAL A 170 -10.45 8.04 0.06
N LEU A 171 -10.41 7.21 1.11
CA LEU A 171 -10.58 5.76 1.01
C LEU A 171 -11.94 5.39 0.40
N VAL A 172 -13.03 6.05 0.82
CA VAL A 172 -14.36 5.91 0.22
C VAL A 172 -14.33 6.18 -1.30
N ALA A 173 -13.68 7.27 -1.71
CA ALA A 173 -13.63 7.68 -3.12
C ALA A 173 -12.72 6.79 -3.98
N GLU A 174 -11.57 6.36 -3.46
CA GLU A 174 -10.63 5.50 -4.20
C GLU A 174 -11.05 4.03 -4.20
N ALA A 175 -11.73 3.51 -3.15
CA ALA A 175 -12.12 2.11 -3.09
C ALA A 175 -13.07 1.71 -4.22
N GLN A 176 -14.09 2.54 -4.51
CA GLN A 176 -15.00 2.28 -5.62
C GLN A 176 -14.28 2.37 -6.98
N ARG A 177 -13.37 3.34 -7.16
CA ARG A 177 -12.52 3.44 -8.36
C ARG A 177 -11.62 2.23 -8.55
N ALA A 178 -10.97 1.78 -7.47
CA ALA A 178 -10.11 0.61 -7.45
C ALA A 178 -10.88 -0.65 -7.85
N VAL A 179 -12.02 -0.95 -7.20
CA VAL A 179 -12.85 -2.11 -7.56
C VAL A 179 -13.26 -2.06 -9.05
N THR A 180 -13.74 -0.92 -9.54
CA THR A 180 -14.15 -0.80 -10.95
C THR A 180 -12.99 -1.04 -11.92
N ALA A 181 -11.82 -0.44 -11.68
CA ALA A 181 -10.65 -0.60 -12.54
C ALA A 181 -10.04 -2.01 -12.46
N LEU A 182 -9.98 -2.60 -11.26
CA LEU A 182 -9.46 -3.95 -11.04
C LEU A 182 -10.35 -5.01 -11.68
N VAL A 183 -11.67 -4.96 -11.46
CA VAL A 183 -12.62 -5.91 -12.07
C VAL A 183 -12.63 -5.78 -13.60
N ALA A 184 -12.46 -4.57 -14.14
CA ALA A 184 -12.33 -4.35 -15.59
C ALA A 184 -11.05 -4.96 -16.20
N ARG A 185 -9.96 -5.13 -15.41
CA ARG A 185 -8.68 -5.69 -15.88
C ARG A 185 -8.48 -7.17 -15.54
N LEU A 186 -9.05 -7.62 -14.43
CA LEU A 186 -8.98 -9.01 -13.95
C LEU A 186 -10.10 -9.89 -14.52
N GLY A 187 -11.31 -9.35 -14.68
CA GLY A 187 -12.51 -10.06 -15.11
C GLY A 187 -13.65 -10.01 -14.07
N PRO A 188 -14.92 -10.19 -14.49
CA PRO A 188 -16.09 -10.16 -13.59
C PRO A 188 -16.06 -11.22 -12.49
N GLU A 189 -15.33 -12.33 -12.67
CA GLU A 189 -15.12 -13.39 -11.69
C GLU A 189 -14.22 -12.96 -10.49
N TYR A 190 -13.64 -11.76 -10.57
CA TYR A 190 -12.91 -11.06 -9.49
C TYR A 190 -13.74 -9.96 -8.83
N ALA A 191 -15.03 -9.80 -9.15
CA ALA A 191 -15.92 -8.90 -8.40
C ALA A 191 -15.97 -9.28 -6.91
N PRO A 192 -16.12 -8.32 -5.98
CA PRO A 192 -16.22 -8.62 -4.55
C PRO A 192 -17.41 -9.54 -4.26
N GLN A 193 -17.16 -10.69 -3.63
CA GLN A 193 -18.22 -11.62 -3.22
C GLN A 193 -18.99 -11.16 -1.96
N ALA A 194 -18.43 -10.21 -1.22
CA ALA A 194 -19.02 -9.57 -0.05
C ALA A 194 -18.66 -8.06 -0.04
N PRO A 195 -19.40 -7.22 0.71
CA PRO A 195 -19.04 -5.82 0.88
C PRO A 195 -17.64 -5.67 1.49
N LEU A 196 -16.83 -4.77 0.93
CA LEU A 196 -15.46 -4.54 1.40
C LEU A 196 -15.45 -3.96 2.81
N ALA A 197 -14.70 -4.61 3.72
CA ALA A 197 -14.32 -4.04 5.00
C ALA A 197 -12.97 -3.34 4.87
N LEU A 198 -12.95 -2.02 5.05
CA LEU A 198 -11.73 -1.21 5.10
C LEU A 198 -11.61 -0.58 6.49
N ALA A 199 -10.39 -0.37 6.98
CA ALA A 199 -10.13 0.29 8.26
C ALA A 199 -8.88 1.18 8.24
N LEU A 200 -8.84 2.18 9.11
CA LEU A 200 -7.71 3.07 9.36
C LEU A 200 -7.22 2.90 10.81
N SER A 201 -5.92 2.61 10.99
CA SER A 201 -5.27 2.40 12.28
C SER A 201 -4.25 3.51 12.60
N PRO A 202 -4.63 4.52 13.42
CA PRO A 202 -3.76 5.66 13.73
C PRO A 202 -2.67 5.38 14.76
N SER A 203 -2.47 4.13 15.16
CA SER A 203 -1.40 3.65 16.04
C SER A 203 -0.69 2.44 15.44
N VAL A 204 0.62 2.29 15.72
CA VAL A 204 1.39 1.10 15.31
C VAL A 204 0.74 -0.19 15.81
N VAL A 205 0.54 -1.14 14.89
CA VAL A 205 0.07 -2.50 15.20
C VAL A 205 1.30 -3.38 15.50
N PRO A 206 1.39 -3.99 16.69
CA PRO A 206 2.51 -4.87 17.04
C PRO A 206 2.63 -6.08 16.11
N GLY A 207 3.87 -6.50 15.83
CA GLY A 207 4.17 -7.70 15.04
C GLY A 207 4.13 -7.51 13.52
N LEU A 208 3.64 -6.38 13.00
CA LEU A 208 3.77 -6.07 11.58
C LEU A 208 5.21 -5.67 11.20
N PRO A 209 5.65 -5.88 9.94
CA PRO A 209 6.93 -5.37 9.46
C PRO A 209 7.04 -3.84 9.62
N PRO A 210 8.23 -3.29 9.97
CA PRO A 210 8.42 -1.86 10.21
C PRO A 210 8.05 -0.97 9.00
N LEU A 211 8.13 -1.50 7.78
CA LEU A 211 7.84 -0.82 6.53
C LEU A 211 6.39 -1.04 6.02
N ALA A 212 5.52 -1.72 6.77
CA ALA A 212 4.15 -2.00 6.34
C ALA A 212 3.25 -0.75 6.36
N SER A 213 2.56 -0.51 5.24
CA SER A 213 1.55 0.55 5.04
C SER A 213 0.14 0.13 5.41
N ALA A 214 -0.16 -1.15 5.20
CA ALA A 214 -1.44 -1.75 5.44
C ALA A 214 -1.23 -3.27 5.64
N TYR A 215 -2.31 -3.98 5.93
CA TYR A 215 -2.35 -5.43 5.94
C TYR A 215 -3.77 -5.95 5.65
N VAL A 216 -3.85 -7.15 5.09
CA VAL A 216 -5.09 -7.89 4.92
C VAL A 216 -5.21 -8.95 6.03
N ALA A 217 -6.30 -8.93 6.78
CA ALA A 217 -6.64 -9.95 7.77
C ALA A 217 -8.15 -10.12 7.86
N GLU A 218 -8.63 -11.36 8.01
CA GLU A 218 -10.05 -11.69 8.27
C GLU A 218 -11.05 -11.10 7.23
N GLY A 219 -10.60 -10.87 5.99
CA GLY A 219 -11.39 -10.25 4.92
C GLY A 219 -11.44 -8.71 4.95
N GLN A 220 -10.70 -8.07 5.87
CA GLN A 220 -10.55 -6.62 5.99
C GLN A 220 -9.16 -6.16 5.53
N VAL A 221 -9.10 -5.06 4.77
CA VAL A 221 -7.87 -4.27 4.62
C VAL A 221 -7.79 -3.25 5.73
N THR A 222 -6.68 -3.21 6.45
CA THR A 222 -6.41 -2.19 7.47
C THR A 222 -5.22 -1.35 7.03
N PHE A 223 -5.46 -0.10 6.66
CA PHE A 223 -4.43 0.89 6.37
C PHE A 223 -3.90 1.49 7.67
N LEU A 224 -2.59 1.67 7.78
CA LEU A 224 -1.97 2.35 8.92
C LEU A 224 -1.92 3.86 8.64
N SER A 225 -2.63 4.65 9.45
CA SER A 225 -2.61 6.13 9.49
C SER A 225 -1.68 6.66 10.60
N SER A 226 -0.96 5.74 11.25
CA SER A 226 0.05 5.94 12.30
C SER A 226 1.35 6.55 11.76
N ALA A 227 2.28 6.91 12.65
CA ALA A 227 3.45 7.74 12.36
C ALA A 227 4.52 7.06 11.47
N SER A 228 4.20 6.88 10.18
CA SER A 228 5.11 6.77 9.02
C SER A 228 4.37 6.63 7.69
N MET A 229 3.08 6.26 7.68
CA MET A 229 2.35 5.96 6.44
C MET A 229 0.95 6.60 6.42
N LEU A 230 0.54 7.00 5.21
CA LEU A 230 -0.61 7.83 4.83
C LEU A 230 -1.12 8.91 5.81
N VAL A 231 -0.98 10.15 5.35
CA VAL A 231 -2.12 11.06 5.14
C VAL A 231 -2.22 11.32 3.63
N ALA A 232 -3.40 11.66 3.12
CA ALA A 232 -3.53 12.48 1.92
C ALA A 232 -4.81 13.30 1.99
N THR A 233 -4.71 14.62 1.84
CA THR A 233 -5.86 15.53 1.91
C THR A 233 -6.15 16.14 0.54
N GLY A 234 -6.66 15.31 -0.36
CA GLY A 234 -7.04 15.72 -1.72
C GLY A 234 -7.37 14.50 -2.60
N ALA A 235 -8.22 14.69 -3.60
CA ALA A 235 -8.48 13.65 -4.59
C ALA A 235 -7.26 13.49 -5.51
N GLY A 236 -6.80 12.25 -5.74
CA GLY A 236 -5.76 11.96 -6.73
C GLY A 236 -4.30 12.05 -6.24
N SER A 237 -4.02 11.95 -4.94
CA SER A 237 -2.63 11.70 -4.48
C SER A 237 -2.17 10.31 -4.95
N ASP A 238 -1.14 10.24 -5.79
CA ASP A 238 -0.76 8.98 -6.45
C ASP A 238 -0.42 7.86 -5.46
N TRP A 239 0.23 8.14 -4.34
CA TRP A 239 0.59 7.07 -3.39
C TRP A 239 -0.63 6.44 -2.71
N THR A 240 -1.65 7.23 -2.34
CA THR A 240 -2.91 6.68 -1.79
C THR A 240 -3.69 5.91 -2.84
N ARG A 241 -3.74 6.41 -4.08
CA ARG A 241 -4.39 5.73 -5.22
C ARG A 241 -3.74 4.38 -5.52
N THR A 242 -2.41 4.34 -5.58
CA THR A 242 -1.60 3.12 -5.72
C THR A 242 -1.83 2.18 -4.55
N LEU A 243 -1.72 2.63 -3.30
CA LEU A 243 -1.88 1.75 -2.14
C LEU A 243 -3.30 1.18 -2.03
N VAL A 244 -4.35 1.99 -2.13
CA VAL A 244 -5.75 1.51 -2.03
C VAL A 244 -6.06 0.49 -3.14
N MET A 245 -5.53 0.70 -4.36
CA MET A 245 -5.68 -0.27 -5.45
C MET A 245 -4.82 -1.54 -5.25
N HIS A 246 -3.62 -1.44 -4.65
CA HIS A 246 -2.77 -2.58 -4.33
C HIS A 246 -3.43 -3.49 -3.27
N GLU A 247 -3.88 -2.91 -2.15
CA GLU A 247 -4.52 -3.67 -1.07
C GLU A 247 -5.89 -4.24 -1.45
N ILE A 248 -6.66 -3.54 -2.29
CA ILE A 248 -7.91 -4.10 -2.83
C ILE A 248 -7.61 -5.19 -3.86
N ALA A 249 -6.53 -5.09 -4.65
CA ALA A 249 -6.11 -6.19 -5.52
C ALA A 249 -5.78 -7.46 -4.70
N HIS A 250 -5.11 -7.35 -3.55
CA HIS A 250 -4.93 -8.47 -2.62
C HIS A 250 -6.26 -9.10 -2.21
N LEU A 251 -7.29 -8.33 -1.82
CA LEU A 251 -8.62 -8.88 -1.52
C LEU A 251 -9.25 -9.62 -2.71
N LEU A 252 -9.26 -9.01 -3.90
CA LEU A 252 -9.91 -9.58 -5.08
C LEU A 252 -9.18 -10.83 -5.61
N LEU A 253 -7.87 -10.90 -5.44
CA LEU A 253 -7.06 -12.08 -5.73
C LEU A 253 -7.29 -13.17 -4.67
N PHE A 254 -7.17 -12.86 -3.38
CA PHE A 254 -7.23 -13.86 -2.30
C PHE A 254 -8.61 -14.47 -2.08
N GLN A 255 -9.72 -13.82 -2.48
CA GLN A 255 -11.03 -14.50 -2.54
C GLN A 255 -11.08 -15.67 -3.56
N ARG A 256 -10.06 -15.82 -4.42
CA ARG A 256 -9.86 -16.99 -5.30
C ARG A 256 -8.94 -18.05 -4.68
N GLY A 257 -8.16 -17.71 -3.64
CA GLY A 257 -7.11 -18.53 -3.05
C GLY A 257 -5.75 -17.80 -3.00
N THR A 258 -4.73 -18.44 -2.40
CA THR A 258 -3.36 -17.89 -2.29
C THR A 258 -2.46 -18.32 -3.44
N GLY A 259 -1.32 -17.63 -3.60
CA GLY A 259 -0.27 -17.98 -4.57
C GLY A 259 1.11 -17.57 -4.06
N SER A 260 2.17 -17.88 -4.82
CA SER A 260 3.56 -17.50 -4.50
C SER A 260 3.75 -15.98 -4.43
N PHE A 261 4.72 -15.52 -3.62
CA PHE A 261 5.04 -14.08 -3.42
C PHE A 261 5.15 -13.31 -4.75
N LEU A 262 5.87 -13.87 -5.71
CA LEU A 262 6.04 -13.34 -7.07
C LEU A 262 4.73 -12.93 -7.74
N LEU A 263 3.66 -13.69 -7.55
CA LEU A 263 2.35 -13.39 -8.13
C LEU A 263 1.49 -12.56 -7.17
N SER A 264 1.43 -12.94 -5.89
CA SER A 264 0.57 -12.26 -4.92
C SER A 264 0.92 -10.79 -4.78
N GLU A 265 2.19 -10.41 -4.89
CA GLU A 265 2.66 -9.03 -4.77
C GLU A 265 2.97 -8.41 -6.14
N GLY A 266 3.57 -9.17 -7.06
CA GLY A 266 3.89 -8.70 -8.40
C GLY A 266 2.65 -8.32 -9.22
N ILE A 267 1.52 -9.01 -9.06
CA ILE A 267 0.27 -8.70 -9.77
C ILE A 267 -0.36 -7.39 -9.26
N PRO A 268 -0.58 -7.14 -7.95
CA PRO A 268 -0.99 -5.82 -7.43
C PRO A 268 -0.07 -4.65 -7.83
N LEU A 269 1.25 -4.85 -7.87
CA LEU A 269 2.20 -3.82 -8.31
C LEU A 269 2.07 -3.53 -9.82
N TRP A 270 1.91 -4.58 -10.64
CA TRP A 270 1.61 -4.45 -12.08
C TRP A 270 0.20 -3.90 -12.36
N LEU A 271 -0.79 -4.13 -11.48
CA LEU A 271 -2.13 -3.55 -11.57
C LEU A 271 -2.12 -2.03 -11.33
N THR A 272 -1.24 -1.55 -10.45
CA THR A 272 -1.11 -0.14 -10.05
C THR A 272 -0.10 0.68 -10.85
N ASP A 273 0.63 0.04 -11.76
CA ASP A 273 1.84 0.55 -12.44
C ASP A 273 2.99 0.96 -11.50
N ASP A 274 3.05 0.40 -10.28
CA ASP A 274 4.16 0.57 -9.35
C ASP A 274 5.40 -0.19 -9.85
N ARG A 275 6.26 0.49 -10.60
CA ARG A 275 7.45 -0.09 -11.25
C ARG A 275 8.62 -0.29 -10.30
N ARG A 276 8.78 0.58 -9.30
CA ARG A 276 9.95 0.61 -8.38
C ARG A 276 11.29 0.63 -9.12
N GLN A 277 11.32 1.27 -10.29
CA GLN A 277 12.46 1.22 -11.20
C GLN A 277 13.80 1.61 -10.55
N PRO A 278 13.90 2.67 -9.70
CA PRO A 278 15.16 3.00 -9.04
C PRO A 278 15.71 1.89 -8.13
N GLU A 279 14.83 1.13 -7.47
CA GLU A 279 15.21 -0.03 -6.64
C GLU A 279 15.62 -1.22 -7.51
N LEU A 280 14.92 -1.46 -8.63
CA LEU A 280 15.31 -2.51 -9.58
C LEU A 280 16.68 -2.19 -10.23
N ASP A 281 16.89 -0.95 -10.67
CA ASP A 281 18.15 -0.48 -11.26
C ASP A 281 19.31 -0.59 -10.25
N ARG A 282 19.06 -0.26 -8.97
CA ARG A 282 20.02 -0.44 -7.87
C ARG A 282 20.42 -1.91 -7.69
N LEU A 283 19.46 -2.84 -7.78
CA LEU A 283 19.71 -4.28 -7.68
C LEU A 283 20.44 -4.84 -8.91
N VAL A 284 20.10 -4.35 -10.12
CA VAL A 284 20.81 -4.67 -11.37
C VAL A 284 22.27 -4.20 -11.29
N ALA A 285 22.52 -2.97 -10.83
CA ALA A 285 23.86 -2.42 -10.66
C ALA A 285 24.69 -3.17 -9.60
N ALA A 286 24.05 -3.59 -8.50
CA ALA A 286 24.70 -4.33 -7.41
C ALA A 286 24.86 -5.85 -7.65
N ASP A 287 24.39 -6.38 -8.79
CA ASP A 287 24.26 -7.82 -9.08
C ASP A 287 23.43 -8.60 -8.05
N ALA A 288 22.51 -7.90 -7.39
CA ALA A 288 21.70 -8.41 -6.28
C ALA A 288 20.36 -9.02 -6.75
N LEU A 289 20.21 -9.28 -8.05
CA LEU A 289 19.01 -9.90 -8.61
C LEU A 289 18.84 -11.33 -8.11
N TRP A 290 17.65 -11.62 -7.60
CA TRP A 290 17.24 -12.89 -7.00
C TRP A 290 17.17 -14.04 -8.02
N THR A 291 17.12 -15.27 -7.50
CA THR A 291 16.76 -16.46 -8.31
C THR A 291 15.24 -16.59 -8.43
N LEU A 292 14.76 -17.45 -9.32
CA LEU A 292 13.32 -17.67 -9.49
C LEU A 292 12.69 -18.25 -8.22
N GLU A 293 13.37 -19.17 -7.56
CA GLU A 293 12.96 -19.78 -6.28
C GLU A 293 12.87 -18.71 -5.20
N ARG A 294 13.87 -17.81 -5.13
CA ARG A 294 13.90 -16.69 -4.19
C ARG A 294 12.73 -15.71 -4.42
N LEU A 295 12.32 -15.50 -5.68
CA LEU A 295 11.12 -14.70 -6.02
C LEU A 295 9.81 -15.42 -5.67
N ILE A 296 9.74 -16.74 -5.83
CA ILE A 296 8.60 -17.57 -5.39
C ILE A 296 8.42 -17.50 -3.87
N ASP A 297 9.53 -17.66 -3.12
CA ASP A 297 9.58 -17.62 -1.65
C ASP A 297 9.21 -16.25 -1.07
N GLY A 298 9.72 -15.16 -1.67
CA GLY A 298 9.63 -13.80 -1.11
C GLY A 298 10.68 -13.48 -0.04
N PRO A 299 10.60 -12.31 0.62
CA PRO A 299 11.60 -11.84 1.59
C PRO A 299 11.71 -12.75 2.82
N ARG A 300 12.93 -12.88 3.36
CA ARG A 300 13.25 -13.58 4.61
C ARG A 300 13.36 -12.62 5.80
N ASP A 301 13.76 -11.37 5.57
CA ASP A 301 13.71 -10.32 6.60
C ASP A 301 13.14 -8.97 6.07
N PRO A 302 12.66 -8.07 6.95
CA PRO A 302 11.95 -6.87 6.54
C PRO A 302 12.72 -5.90 5.63
N SER A 303 14.05 -5.97 5.57
CA SER A 303 14.85 -5.13 4.67
C SER A 303 14.74 -5.57 3.19
N GLU A 304 14.34 -6.81 2.94
CA GLU A 304 14.20 -7.36 1.58
C GLU A 304 12.87 -7.01 0.89
N PHE A 305 11.86 -6.48 1.61
CA PHE A 305 10.51 -6.24 1.05
C PHE A 305 10.52 -5.43 -0.24
N PHE A 306 11.20 -4.27 -0.25
CA PHE A 306 11.21 -3.40 -1.44
C PHE A 306 11.99 -4.01 -2.61
N ALA A 307 13.05 -4.76 -2.32
CA ALA A 307 13.81 -5.50 -3.34
C ALA A 307 12.98 -6.65 -3.95
N GLY A 308 12.22 -7.37 -3.12
CA GLY A 308 11.27 -8.39 -3.57
C GLY A 308 10.15 -7.79 -4.43
N TYR A 309 9.54 -6.70 -3.96
CA TYR A 309 8.48 -5.99 -4.70
C TYR A 309 8.95 -5.47 -6.06
N ALA A 310 10.12 -4.82 -6.13
CA ALA A 310 10.65 -4.28 -7.39
C ALA A 310 10.91 -5.39 -8.43
N GLN A 311 11.47 -6.52 -8.00
CA GLN A 311 11.75 -7.64 -8.89
C GLN A 311 10.48 -8.43 -9.27
N ALA A 312 9.55 -8.61 -8.33
CA ALA A 312 8.28 -9.28 -8.61
C ALA A 312 7.42 -8.48 -9.61
N ALA A 313 7.31 -7.16 -9.40
CA ALA A 313 6.65 -6.26 -10.34
C ALA A 313 7.34 -6.27 -11.71
N GLY A 314 8.68 -6.26 -11.75
CA GLY A 314 9.47 -6.32 -12.97
C GLY A 314 9.25 -7.60 -13.77
N PHE A 315 9.25 -8.77 -13.12
CA PHE A 315 9.05 -10.05 -13.80
C PHE A 315 7.61 -10.28 -14.24
N VAL A 316 6.61 -9.92 -13.41
CA VAL A 316 5.19 -9.98 -13.81
C VAL A 316 4.91 -9.04 -14.98
N ARG A 317 5.52 -7.84 -15.00
CA ARG A 317 5.45 -6.90 -16.12
C ARG A 317 6.08 -7.46 -17.39
N PHE A 318 7.30 -8.00 -17.32
CA PHE A 318 7.94 -8.69 -18.44
C PHE A 318 7.06 -9.83 -18.99
N THR A 319 6.38 -10.56 -18.10
CA THR A 319 5.44 -11.62 -18.47
C THR A 319 4.23 -11.05 -19.22
N ALA A 320 3.63 -9.95 -18.74
CA ALA A 320 2.54 -9.26 -19.42
C ALA A 320 2.96 -8.67 -20.78
N GLU A 321 4.13 -8.02 -20.85
CA GLU A 321 4.65 -7.39 -22.07
C GLU A 321 5.03 -8.41 -23.16
N ARG A 322 5.40 -9.64 -22.77
CA ARG A 322 5.82 -10.70 -23.70
C ARG A 322 4.75 -11.75 -24.03
N TYR A 323 3.81 -12.02 -23.12
CA TYR A 323 2.78 -13.06 -23.26
C TYR A 323 1.34 -12.53 -23.09
N GLY A 324 1.17 -11.25 -22.76
CA GLY A 324 -0.11 -10.56 -22.61
C GLY A 324 -0.72 -10.68 -21.21
N ASP A 325 -1.52 -9.67 -20.81
CA ASP A 325 -2.26 -9.61 -19.54
C ASP A 325 -2.97 -10.93 -19.19
N ARG A 326 -3.60 -11.58 -20.18
CA ARG A 326 -4.31 -12.84 -20.01
C ARG A 326 -3.41 -13.99 -19.54
N ALA A 327 -2.14 -14.02 -19.95
CA ALA A 327 -1.20 -15.03 -19.47
C ALA A 327 -0.88 -14.82 -17.98
N VAL A 328 -0.77 -13.56 -17.52
CA VAL A 328 -0.56 -13.25 -16.09
C VAL A 328 -1.77 -13.68 -15.24
N ILE A 329 -3.00 -13.41 -15.69
CA ILE A 329 -4.20 -13.82 -14.94
C ILE A 329 -4.41 -15.34 -14.99
N ALA A 330 -4.14 -15.99 -16.13
CA ALA A 330 -4.18 -17.44 -16.23
C ALA A 330 -3.12 -18.10 -15.34
N MET A 331 -1.90 -17.55 -15.29
CA MET A 331 -0.80 -18.01 -14.42
C MET A 331 -1.18 -17.90 -12.94
N TRP A 332 -1.94 -16.88 -12.54
CA TRP A 332 -2.54 -16.83 -11.20
C TRP A 332 -3.56 -17.95 -10.98
N GLU A 333 -4.57 -18.09 -11.86
CA GLU A 333 -5.62 -19.12 -11.69
C GLU A 333 -5.11 -20.57 -11.77
N ALA A 334 -3.96 -20.81 -12.39
CA ALA A 334 -3.21 -22.06 -12.33
C ALA A 334 -2.36 -22.15 -11.04
N GLY A 335 -1.55 -21.12 -10.75
CA GLY A 335 -0.61 -21.07 -9.61
C GLY A 335 -1.25 -21.11 -8.22
N ARG A 336 -2.57 -20.91 -8.11
CA ARG A 336 -3.37 -21.23 -6.91
C ARG A 336 -3.55 -22.73 -6.65
N ARG A 337 -3.11 -23.61 -7.56
CA ARG A 337 -3.36 -25.07 -7.56
C ARG A 337 -2.15 -25.91 -7.94
N THR A 338 -1.30 -25.43 -8.84
CA THR A 338 -0.04 -26.08 -9.28
C THR A 338 1.18 -25.23 -8.90
N PRO A 339 2.39 -25.82 -8.75
CA PRO A 339 3.62 -25.06 -8.52
C PRO A 339 3.87 -24.04 -9.65
N LEU A 340 4.43 -22.87 -9.33
CA LEU A 340 4.56 -21.77 -10.31
C LEU A 340 5.22 -22.19 -11.62
N ALA A 341 6.27 -23.01 -11.58
CA ALA A 341 6.98 -23.45 -12.79
C ALA A 341 6.09 -24.26 -13.75
N GLU A 342 5.11 -25.01 -13.22
CA GLU A 342 4.11 -25.74 -14.00
C GLU A 342 3.04 -24.77 -14.52
N ALA A 343 2.44 -23.95 -13.64
CA ALA A 343 1.46 -22.93 -13.98
C ALA A 343 1.95 -21.96 -15.08
N TYR A 344 3.21 -21.53 -15.02
CA TYR A 344 3.84 -20.68 -16.03
C TYR A 344 3.96 -21.40 -17.38
N ARG A 345 4.37 -22.68 -17.38
CA ARG A 345 4.50 -23.51 -18.59
C ARG A 345 3.14 -23.78 -19.23
N GLU A 346 2.12 -24.13 -18.44
CA GLU A 346 0.75 -24.36 -18.91
C GLU A 346 0.14 -23.12 -19.60
N THR A 347 0.50 -21.92 -19.15
CA THR A 347 -0.15 -20.66 -19.56
C THR A 347 0.62 -19.84 -20.58
N THR A 348 1.94 -20.05 -20.70
CA THR A 348 2.80 -19.35 -21.70
C THR A 348 3.43 -20.29 -22.74
N GLY A 349 3.44 -21.61 -22.49
CA GLY A 349 4.19 -22.59 -23.28
C GLY A 349 5.71 -22.58 -23.04
N ILE A 350 6.22 -21.77 -22.10
CA ILE A 350 7.65 -21.57 -21.84
C ILE A 350 8.00 -21.98 -20.39
N ASP A 351 9.21 -22.50 -20.18
CA ASP A 351 9.70 -22.78 -18.82
C ASP A 351 9.93 -21.49 -18.02
N ALA A 352 9.41 -21.42 -16.80
CA ALA A 352 9.59 -20.25 -15.92
C ALA A 352 11.06 -19.87 -15.72
N ALA A 353 11.98 -20.84 -15.64
CA ALA A 353 13.42 -20.60 -15.54
C ALA A 353 14.01 -19.94 -16.80
N VAL A 354 13.52 -20.32 -17.99
CA VAL A 354 13.92 -19.71 -19.27
C VAL A 354 13.37 -18.29 -19.40
N ALA A 355 12.12 -18.07 -18.97
CA ALA A 355 11.53 -16.74 -18.90
C ALA A 355 12.27 -15.83 -17.90
N HIS A 356 12.63 -16.36 -16.73
CA HIS A 356 13.41 -15.63 -15.71
C HIS A 356 14.81 -15.27 -16.20
N ALA A 357 15.49 -16.18 -16.92
CA ALA A 357 16.76 -15.86 -17.58
C ALA A 357 16.58 -14.76 -18.64
N ALA A 358 15.56 -14.85 -19.49
CA ALA A 358 15.27 -13.84 -20.51
C ALA A 358 14.89 -12.46 -19.91
N TRP A 359 14.23 -12.43 -18.75
CA TRP A 359 13.97 -11.20 -18.01
C TRP A 359 15.25 -10.56 -17.49
N ARG A 360 16.18 -11.34 -16.92
CA ARG A 360 17.50 -10.83 -16.50
C ARG A 360 18.28 -10.25 -17.68
N VAL A 361 18.24 -10.92 -18.84
CA VAL A 361 18.81 -10.39 -20.09
C VAL A 361 18.14 -9.08 -20.53
N SER A 362 16.82 -8.92 -20.36
CA SER A 362 16.15 -7.64 -20.66
C SER A 362 16.54 -6.49 -19.72
N LEU A 363 17.12 -6.80 -18.55
CA LEU A 363 17.73 -5.83 -17.63
C LEU A 363 19.24 -5.63 -17.89
N GLY A 364 19.79 -6.19 -18.97
CA GLY A 364 21.20 -6.06 -19.33
C GLY A 364 22.16 -6.96 -18.55
N ARG A 365 21.73 -8.17 -18.15
CA ARG A 365 22.53 -9.16 -17.39
C ARG A 365 22.67 -10.51 -18.09
#